data_AF-A0A1I5ADG8-F1
#
_entry.id   AF-A0A1I5ADG8-F1
#
_cell.length_a   1.000
_cell.length_b   1.000
_cell.length_c   1.000
_cell.angle_alpha   90.00
_cell.angle_beta   90.00
_cell.angle_gamma   90.00
#
_symmetry.space_group_name_H-M   'P 1'
#
loop_
_entity.id
_entity.type
_entity.pdbx_description
1 polymer ?
#
loop_
_entity_poly.entity_id
_entity_poly.type
_entity_poly.pdbx_seq_one_letter_code
_entity_poly.pdbx_strand_id
1 'polypeptide(L)'
;MVIGKIGPAAGPGLMSGMGLFKNSAADLGELATEARAAGRTRFVARLIALSSTKDDAIDPWAERIEAIEAVGWRVEHFSATANDKGGVEAYVLFARV
;
A
#
# COMPACT_ATOMS: atom_id res chain seq x y z
N MET A 1 -48.76 -5.02 4.37
CA MET A 1 -47.97 -3.83 4.01
C MET A 1 -46.51 -4.14 4.33
N VAL A 2 -45.67 -4.27 3.30
CA VAL A 2 -44.24 -4.58 3.41
C VAL A 2 -43.49 -3.29 3.69
N ILE A 3 -42.70 -3.23 4.76
CA ILE A 3 -41.63 -2.22 4.90
C ILE A 3 -40.43 -2.93 5.51
N GLY A 4 -39.47 -3.28 4.65
CA GLY A 4 -38.19 -3.81 5.05
C GLY A 4 -37.36 -2.75 5.77
N LYS A 5 -36.62 -3.18 6.80
CA LYS A 5 -35.57 -2.38 7.41
C LYS A 5 -34.26 -3.16 7.32
N ILE A 6 -33.62 -2.94 6.17
CA ILE A 6 -32.17 -2.93 5.90
C ILE A 6 -31.32 -3.15 7.17
N GLY A 7 -30.70 -4.32 7.26
CA GLY A 7 -29.63 -4.59 8.23
C GLY A 7 -28.41 -3.69 7.97
N PRO A 8 -27.52 -3.53 8.96
CA PRO A 8 -26.28 -2.80 8.75
C PRO A 8 -25.48 -3.51 7.66
N ALA A 9 -25.08 -2.74 6.64
CA ALA A 9 -24.12 -3.19 5.64
C ALA A 9 -22.82 -3.51 6.35
N ALA A 10 -22.56 -4.79 6.59
CA ALA A 10 -21.24 -5.30 6.86
C ALA A 10 -20.37 -4.88 5.66
N GLY A 11 -19.55 -3.85 5.84
CA GLY A 11 -18.51 -3.51 4.88
C GLY A 11 -17.62 -4.74 4.67
N PRO A 12 -17.05 -4.93 3.46
CA PRO A 12 -16.18 -6.06 3.21
C PRO A 12 -15.07 -6.06 4.25
N GLY A 13 -15.10 -7.09 5.09
CA GLY A 13 -14.14 -7.30 6.13
C GLY A 13 -12.74 -7.28 5.55
N LEU A 14 -11.81 -6.75 6.34
CA LEU A 14 -10.42 -7.17 6.27
C LEU A 14 -10.41 -8.70 6.34
N MET A 15 -10.38 -9.36 5.18
CA MET A 15 -9.97 -10.74 5.06
C MET A 15 -8.49 -10.76 5.40
N SER A 16 -8.25 -11.09 6.66
CA SER A 16 -7.00 -11.56 7.22
C SER A 16 -6.40 -12.64 6.31
N GLY A 17 -5.56 -12.23 5.37
CA GLY A 17 -4.68 -13.11 4.60
C GLY A 17 -3.33 -13.17 5.31
N MET A 18 -3.12 -14.23 6.10
CA MET A 18 -1.83 -14.55 6.70
C MET A 18 -0.72 -14.68 5.63
N GLY A 19 0.38 -13.95 5.83
CA GLY A 19 1.66 -14.64 5.96
C GLY A 19 2.63 -14.71 4.78
N LEU A 20 2.68 -13.72 3.89
CA LEU A 20 3.89 -13.41 3.11
C LEU A 20 3.98 -11.88 3.06
N PHE A 21 5.13 -11.30 3.40
CA PHE A 21 5.33 -9.85 3.32
C PHE A 21 5.20 -9.41 1.85
N LYS A 22 3.99 -9.04 1.44
CA LYS A 22 3.67 -8.46 0.12
C LYS A 22 4.33 -7.09 0.00
N ASN A 23 5.60 -7.10 -0.37
CA ASN A 23 6.45 -5.91 -0.52
C ASN A 23 7.23 -5.97 -1.84
N SER A 24 6.81 -6.83 -2.77
CA SER A 24 7.28 -6.78 -4.16
C SER A 24 6.48 -5.70 -4.92
N ALA A 25 7.06 -5.19 -6.01
CA ALA A 25 6.38 -4.23 -6.89
C ALA A 25 5.05 -4.79 -7.42
N ALA A 26 5.02 -6.06 -7.82
CA ALA A 26 3.83 -6.74 -8.32
C ALA A 26 2.71 -6.80 -7.26
N ASP A 27 3.03 -7.25 -6.05
CA ASP A 27 2.05 -7.34 -4.97
C ASP A 27 1.46 -5.96 -4.61
N LEU A 28 2.31 -4.93 -4.60
CA LEU A 28 1.89 -3.56 -4.27
C LEU A 28 1.00 -2.97 -5.36
N GLY A 29 1.27 -3.27 -6.64
CA GLY A 29 0.40 -2.90 -7.75
C GLY A 29 -0.99 -3.57 -7.66
N GLU A 30 -1.06 -4.84 -7.27
CA GLU A 30 -2.33 -5.54 -7.01
C GLU A 30 -3.12 -4.87 -5.88
N LEU A 31 -2.47 -4.64 -4.73
CA LEU A 31 -3.09 -3.97 -3.59
C LEU A 31 -3.57 -2.55 -3.92
N ALA A 32 -2.80 -1.81 -4.72
CA ALA A 32 -3.20 -0.48 -5.21
C ALA A 32 -4.41 -0.55 -6.15
N THR A 33 -4.51 -1.59 -6.97
CA THR A 33 -5.66 -1.84 -7.86
C THR A 33 -6.90 -2.16 -7.03
N GLU A 34 -6.79 -3.05 -6.05
CA GLU A 34 -7.86 -3.37 -5.11
C GLU A 34 -8.35 -2.13 -4.34
N ALA A 35 -7.42 -1.30 -3.84
CA ALA A 35 -7.75 -0.05 -3.17
C ALA A 35 -8.54 0.92 -4.07
N ARG A 36 -8.20 0.98 -5.37
CA ARG A 36 -8.89 1.83 -6.34
C ARG A 36 -10.28 1.29 -6.66
N ALA A 37 -10.40 -0.03 -6.84
CA ALA A 37 -11.67 -0.72 -7.06
C ALA A 37 -12.61 -0.57 -5.85
N ALA A 38 -12.08 -0.56 -4.63
CA ALA A 38 -12.81 -0.30 -3.39
C ALA A 38 -13.23 1.17 -3.20
N GLY A 39 -12.92 2.07 -4.14
CA GLY A 39 -13.31 3.47 -4.10
C GLY A 39 -12.51 4.33 -3.13
N ARG A 40 -11.32 3.87 -2.67
CA ARG A 40 -10.47 4.70 -1.83
C ARG A 40 -9.97 5.94 -2.59
N THR A 41 -9.80 7.03 -1.85
CA THR A 41 -9.22 8.28 -2.36
C THR A 41 -7.79 8.48 -1.90
N ARG A 42 -7.41 7.83 -0.79
CA ARG A 42 -6.05 7.81 -0.22
C ARG A 42 -5.75 6.47 0.43
N PHE A 43 -4.48 6.09 0.46
CA PHE A 43 -3.98 4.99 1.31
C PHE A 43 -2.49 5.19 1.62
N VAL A 44 -2.00 4.48 2.65
CA VAL A 44 -0.59 4.49 3.05
C VAL A 44 0.01 3.12 2.77
N ALA A 45 1.14 3.08 2.07
CA ALA A 45 1.97 1.90 1.92
C ALA A 45 3.13 1.94 2.92
N ARG A 46 3.41 0.82 3.59
CA ARG A 46 4.61 0.63 4.40
C ARG A 46 5.60 -0.22 3.60
N LEU A 47 6.73 0.37 3.24
CA LEU A 47 7.79 -0.28 2.48
C LEU A 47 8.98 -0.57 3.40
N ILE A 48 9.41 -1.81 3.47
CA ILE A 48 10.58 -2.20 4.25
C ILE A 48 11.81 -2.18 3.33
N ALA A 49 12.89 -1.52 3.75
CA ALA A 49 14.20 -1.63 3.09
C ALA A 49 14.68 -3.07 3.19
N LEU A 50 14.97 -3.68 2.04
CA LEU A 50 15.68 -4.95 2.01
C LEU A 50 17.17 -4.61 2.07
N SER A 51 17.86 -5.20 3.04
CA SER A 51 19.26 -4.93 3.37
C SER A 51 20.19 -5.28 2.21
N SER A 52 20.39 -4.39 1.25
CA SER A 52 21.57 -4.31 0.37
C SER A 52 21.36 -3.32 -0.79
N THR A 53 21.20 -2.03 -0.48
CA THR A 53 21.40 -0.99 -1.50
C THR A 53 22.86 -0.55 -1.44
N LYS A 54 23.59 -0.66 -2.55
CA LYS A 54 24.86 0.04 -2.70
C LYS A 54 24.57 1.54 -2.81
N ASP A 55 25.46 2.39 -2.29
CA ASP A 55 25.26 3.85 -2.21
C ASP A 55 25.01 4.54 -3.56
N ASP A 56 25.33 3.86 -4.67
CA ASP A 56 25.24 4.33 -6.06
C ASP A 56 24.04 3.79 -6.85
N ALA A 57 23.14 3.02 -6.23
CA ALA A 57 21.95 2.47 -6.89
C ALA A 57 20.68 3.27 -6.60
N ILE A 58 19.76 3.32 -7.58
CA ILE A 58 18.38 3.76 -7.33
C ILE A 58 17.77 2.80 -6.30
N ASP A 59 17.18 3.36 -5.25
CA ASP A 59 16.66 2.54 -4.16
C ASP A 59 15.51 1.63 -4.66
N PRO A 60 15.47 0.35 -4.27
CA PRO A 60 14.38 -0.57 -4.60
C PRO A 60 12.97 -0.08 -4.23
N TRP A 61 12.85 0.93 -3.37
CA TRP A 61 11.58 1.62 -3.13
C TRP A 61 11.03 2.31 -4.37
N ALA A 62 11.88 2.82 -5.27
CA ALA A 62 11.43 3.48 -6.49
C ALA A 62 10.57 2.56 -7.35
N GLU A 63 11.03 1.34 -7.63
CA GLU A 63 10.29 0.34 -8.42
C GLU A 63 8.91 0.02 -7.82
N ARG A 64 8.82 0.01 -6.47
CA ARG A 64 7.58 -0.27 -5.74
C ARG A 64 6.62 0.91 -5.79
N ILE A 65 7.15 2.12 -5.66
CA ILE A 65 6.37 3.36 -5.77
C ILE A 65 5.83 3.48 -7.20
N GLU A 66 6.66 3.29 -8.22
CA GLU A 66 6.29 3.34 -9.62
C GLU A 66 5.20 2.31 -9.97
N ALA A 67 5.26 1.10 -9.40
CA ALA A 67 4.23 0.08 -9.58
C ALA A 67 2.85 0.53 -9.05
N ILE A 68 2.83 1.25 -7.93
CA ILE A 68 1.60 1.85 -7.37
C ILE A 68 1.13 3.02 -8.24
N GLU A 69 2.05 3.89 -8.66
CA GLU A 69 1.71 5.06 -9.48
C GLU A 69 1.17 4.67 -10.86
N ALA A 70 1.64 3.56 -11.45
CA ALA A 70 1.13 3.00 -12.70
C ALA A 70 -0.38 2.65 -12.64
N VAL A 71 -0.94 2.44 -11.45
CA VAL A 71 -2.38 2.17 -11.22
C VAL A 71 -3.20 3.48 -11.13
N GLY A 72 -2.57 4.63 -11.28
CA GLY A 72 -3.20 5.96 -11.21
C GLY A 72 -3.23 6.54 -9.80
N TRP A 73 -2.26 6.18 -8.97
CA TRP A 73 -2.01 6.82 -7.69
C TRP A 73 -0.83 7.79 -7.83
N ARG A 74 -0.68 8.70 -6.88
CA ARG A 74 0.45 9.62 -6.84
C ARG A 74 0.95 9.77 -5.42
N VAL A 75 2.26 9.80 -5.24
CA VAL A 75 2.86 10.10 -3.92
C VAL A 75 2.45 11.53 -3.49
N GLU A 76 1.77 11.63 -2.36
CA GLU A 76 1.43 12.90 -1.70
C GLU A 76 2.43 13.21 -0.58
N HIS A 77 2.88 12.18 0.15
CA HIS A 77 3.88 12.33 1.21
C HIS A 77 4.76 11.09 1.34
N PHE A 78 6.01 11.30 1.71
CA PHE A 78 7.00 10.24 1.94
C PHE A 78 7.77 10.53 3.22
N SER A 79 7.89 9.52 4.09
CA SER A 79 8.72 9.57 5.30
C SER A 79 9.41 8.23 5.50
N ALA A 80 10.64 8.23 6.00
CA ALA A 80 11.38 7.03 6.33
C ALA A 80 11.96 7.14 7.75
N THR A 81 11.90 6.04 8.49
CA THR A 81 12.43 5.94 9.85
C THR A 81 13.16 4.62 10.05
N ALA A 82 14.16 4.63 10.93
CA ALA A 82 14.72 3.39 11.45
C ALA A 82 13.63 2.63 12.23
N ASN A 83 13.66 1.30 12.16
CA ASN A 83 12.84 0.42 12.99
C ASN A 83 13.66 -0.16 14.15
N ASP A 84 12.99 -0.75 15.13
CA ASP A 84 13.61 -1.30 16.35
C ASP A 84 14.59 -2.46 16.07
N LYS A 85 14.60 -2.98 14.85
CA LYS A 85 15.46 -4.09 14.41
C LYS A 85 16.66 -3.61 13.58
N GLY A 86 16.90 -2.31 13.50
CA GLY A 86 18.02 -1.71 12.76
C GLY A 86 17.83 -1.64 11.24
N GLY A 87 16.64 -1.96 10.73
CA GLY A 87 16.25 -1.72 9.34
C GLY A 87 15.63 -0.33 9.16
N VAL A 88 15.40 0.07 7.91
CA VAL A 88 14.67 1.31 7.59
C VAL A 88 13.32 0.96 6.98
N GLU A 89 12.29 1.68 7.40
CA GLU A 89 10.93 1.54 6.87
C GLU A 89 10.46 2.89 6.35
N ALA A 90 9.88 2.88 5.15
CA ALA A 90 9.23 4.03 4.56
C ALA A 90 7.71 3.92 4.68
N TYR A 91 7.08 5.05 4.96
CA TYR A 91 5.65 5.25 4.94
C TYR A 91 5.33 6.23 3.83
N VAL A 92 4.60 5.76 2.83
CA VAL A 92 4.28 6.54 1.62
C VAL A 92 2.77 6.72 1.55
N LEU A 93 2.33 7.97 1.62
CA LEU A 93 0.93 8.35 1.42
C LEU A 93 0.69 8.55 -0.08
N PHE A 94 -0.30 7.85 -0.60
CA PHE A 94 -0.76 7.99 -1.97
C PHE A 94 -2.14 8.64 -2.03
N ALA A 95 -2.32 9.53 -3.00
CA ALA A 95 -3.59 10.11 -3.39
C ALA A 95 -4.00 9.65 -4.78
N ARG A 96 -5.30 9.53 -5.02
CA ARG A 96 -5.82 9.15 -6.32
C ARG A 96 -5.58 10.25 -7.36
N VAL A 97 -5.16 9.84 -8.55
CA VAL A 97 -5.15 10.65 -9.79
C VAL A 97 -6.43 10.43 -10.58
#